data_AF-A0AAX0B2A8-F1
#
_entry.id   AF-A0AAX0B2A8-F1
#
_cell.length_a   1.000
_cell.length_b   1.000
_cell.length_c   1.000
_cell.angle_alpha   90.00
_cell.angle_beta   90.00
_cell.angle_gamma   90.00
#
_symmetry.space_group_name_H-M   'P 1'
#
loop_
_entity.id
_entity.type
_entity.pdbx_description
1 polymer ?
#
loop_
_entity_poly.entity_id
_entity_poly.type
_entity_poly.pdbx_seq_one_letter_code
_entity_poly.pdbx_strand_id
1 'polypeptide(L)'
;MAKYIPALDRIDKEEHDEDGKNDDIKGLDNFIKDVKACNDPLFKKAQLYELDEMYWKPAVSLATSIGAKHQLTLAFIYDMCVNHGEDGAKEYINSAKKKLGGLPKDGIDENKFLSSVMDYRYAFLKDDDPEGSDRVNAYRKLLKAGNVDLKPDFNFTVYGDTFNIDGDVY
;
A
#
# COMPACT_ATOMS: atom_id res chain seq x y z
N MET A 1 5.06 -11.71 -22.97
CA MET A 1 5.99 -11.59 -21.82
C MET A 1 6.81 -12.86 -21.56
N ALA A 2 6.27 -14.07 -21.76
CA ALA A 2 6.95 -15.34 -21.42
C ALA A 2 8.40 -15.50 -21.92
N LYS A 3 8.77 -14.92 -23.06
CA LYS A 3 10.15 -14.94 -23.58
C LYS A 3 11.21 -14.34 -22.62
N TYR A 4 10.79 -13.54 -21.64
CA TYR A 4 11.67 -12.93 -20.65
C TYR A 4 11.84 -13.78 -19.38
N ILE A 5 10.99 -14.78 -19.15
CA ILE A 5 11.02 -15.62 -17.92
C ILE A 5 12.42 -16.24 -17.70
N PRO A 6 13.09 -16.84 -18.69
CA PRO A 6 14.42 -17.44 -18.44
C PRO A 6 15.49 -16.42 -18.03
N ALA A 7 15.37 -15.16 -18.45
CA ALA A 7 16.29 -14.10 -18.03
C ALA A 7 15.98 -13.66 -16.60
N LEU A 8 14.70 -13.44 -16.28
CA LEU A 8 14.24 -13.09 -14.93
C LEU A 8 14.61 -14.17 -13.91
N ASP A 9 14.36 -15.46 -14.22
CA ASP A 9 14.72 -16.60 -13.37
C ASP A 9 16.23 -16.78 -13.15
N ARG A 10 17.06 -16.26 -14.07
CA ARG A 10 18.51 -16.26 -13.91
C ARG A 10 18.92 -15.17 -12.94
N ILE A 11 18.46 -13.94 -13.19
CA ILE A 11 18.77 -12.75 -12.38
C ILE A 11 18.35 -12.99 -10.92
N ASP A 12 17.15 -13.53 -10.69
CA ASP A 12 16.63 -13.85 -9.35
C ASP A 12 17.52 -14.82 -8.54
N LYS A 13 18.28 -15.69 -9.22
CA LYS A 13 19.20 -16.64 -8.57
C LYS A 13 20.60 -16.09 -8.34
N GLU A 14 20.92 -14.96 -8.96
CA GLU A 14 22.22 -14.33 -8.82
C GLU A 14 22.31 -13.57 -7.49
N GLU A 15 23.50 -13.09 -7.18
CA GLU A 15 23.71 -12.27 -5.98
C GLU A 15 22.92 -10.96 -6.10
N HIS A 16 22.31 -10.55 -5.00
CA HIS A 16 21.65 -9.26 -4.88
C HIS A 16 22.37 -8.47 -3.78
N ASP A 17 22.40 -7.15 -3.91
CA ASP A 17 22.96 -6.28 -2.87
C ASP A 17 22.11 -6.29 -1.58
N GLU A 18 22.52 -5.51 -0.59
CA GLU A 18 21.82 -5.42 0.70
C GLU A 18 20.38 -4.87 0.59
N ASP A 19 20.06 -4.18 -0.50
CA ASP A 19 18.72 -3.69 -0.83
C ASP A 19 17.91 -4.70 -1.67
N GLY A 20 18.48 -5.87 -1.98
CA GLY A 20 17.85 -6.88 -2.83
C GLY A 20 17.87 -6.52 -4.32
N LYS A 21 18.84 -5.73 -4.80
CA LYS A 21 18.94 -5.32 -6.21
C LYS A 21 20.03 -6.09 -6.95
N ASN A 22 19.80 -6.30 -8.24
CA ASN A 22 20.75 -6.84 -9.20
C ASN A 22 20.63 -6.02 -10.52
N ASP A 23 21.75 -5.58 -11.08
CA ASP A 23 21.80 -4.70 -12.26
C ASP A 23 22.00 -5.44 -13.59
N ASP A 24 21.97 -6.79 -13.60
CA ASP A 24 22.03 -7.60 -14.81
C ASP A 24 20.76 -7.41 -15.66
N ILE A 25 20.93 -6.82 -16.84
CA ILE A 25 19.88 -6.61 -17.82
C ILE A 25 19.96 -7.57 -19.01
N LYS A 26 20.87 -8.54 -19.00
CA LYS A 26 21.14 -9.41 -20.15
C LYS A 26 19.92 -10.28 -20.49
N GLY A 27 19.39 -10.10 -21.69
CA GLY A 27 18.17 -10.76 -22.16
C GLY A 27 16.89 -9.95 -21.91
N LEU A 28 17.00 -8.73 -21.36
CA LEU A 28 15.89 -7.80 -21.13
C LEU A 28 15.92 -6.59 -22.08
N ASP A 29 16.68 -6.62 -23.18
CA ASP A 29 16.94 -5.47 -24.06
C ASP A 29 15.66 -4.75 -24.56
N ASN A 30 14.57 -5.48 -24.78
CA ASN A 30 13.27 -4.93 -25.20
C ASN A 30 12.19 -4.99 -24.10
N PHE A 31 12.52 -5.43 -22.89
CA PHE A 31 11.55 -5.76 -21.83
C PHE A 31 10.59 -4.61 -21.54
N ILE A 32 11.12 -3.41 -21.24
CA ILE A 32 10.29 -2.23 -20.92
C ILE A 32 9.39 -1.82 -22.08
N LYS A 33 9.91 -1.87 -23.31
CA LYS A 33 9.13 -1.55 -24.51
C LYS A 33 7.99 -2.55 -24.70
N ASP A 34 8.27 -3.84 -24.53
CA ASP A 34 7.31 -4.91 -24.69
C ASP A 34 6.23 -4.87 -23.60
N VAL A 35 6.59 -4.61 -22.34
CA VAL A 35 5.63 -4.42 -21.23
C VAL A 35 4.69 -3.26 -21.54
N LYS A 36 5.21 -2.10 -21.97
CA LYS A 36 4.41 -0.92 -22.34
C LYS A 36 3.48 -1.18 -23.53
N ALA A 37 3.91 -2.01 -24.48
CA ALA A 37 3.12 -2.37 -25.65
C ALA A 37 2.15 -3.54 -25.40
N CYS A 38 2.20 -4.19 -24.24
CA CYS A 38 1.39 -5.38 -23.96
C CYS A 38 -0.06 -4.99 -23.66
N ASN A 39 -0.95 -5.33 -24.59
CA ASN A 39 -2.39 -5.13 -24.49
C ASN A 39 -3.17 -6.44 -24.24
N ASP A 40 -2.47 -7.52 -23.89
CA ASP A 40 -3.09 -8.81 -23.61
C ASP A 40 -3.94 -8.71 -22.34
N PRO A 41 -5.27 -8.97 -22.40
CA PRO A 41 -6.12 -8.92 -21.22
C PRO A 41 -5.70 -9.90 -20.12
N LEU A 42 -5.03 -11.01 -20.46
CA LEU A 42 -4.49 -11.95 -19.48
C LEU A 42 -3.29 -11.36 -18.72
N PHE A 43 -2.52 -10.46 -19.33
CA PHE A 43 -1.45 -9.78 -18.62
C PHE A 43 -2.00 -8.81 -17.57
N LYS A 44 -3.06 -8.05 -17.89
CA LYS A 44 -3.78 -7.24 -16.90
C LYS A 44 -4.40 -8.11 -15.79
N LYS A 45 -5.00 -9.25 -16.16
CA LYS A 45 -5.56 -10.20 -15.20
C LYS A 45 -4.50 -10.75 -14.24
N ALA A 46 -3.30 -11.05 -14.74
CA ALA A 46 -2.19 -11.50 -13.91
C ALA A 46 -1.74 -10.41 -12.92
N GLN A 47 -1.62 -9.14 -13.35
CA GLN A 47 -1.28 -8.04 -12.45
C GLN A 47 -2.34 -7.85 -11.34
N LEU A 48 -3.63 -7.93 -11.68
CA LEU A 48 -4.71 -7.85 -10.69
C LEU A 48 -4.70 -9.04 -9.73
N TYR A 49 -4.37 -10.25 -10.21
CA TYR A 49 -4.23 -11.42 -9.36
C TYR A 49 -3.10 -11.25 -8.34
N GLU A 50 -1.91 -10.84 -8.78
CA GLU A 50 -0.79 -10.58 -7.87
C GLU A 50 -1.10 -9.44 -6.90
N LEU A 51 -1.76 -8.37 -7.36
CA LEU A 51 -2.23 -7.29 -6.49
C LEU A 51 -3.15 -7.83 -5.39
N ASP A 52 -4.09 -8.69 -5.78
CA ASP A 52 -5.07 -9.27 -4.86
C ASP A 52 -4.40 -10.17 -3.82
N GLU A 53 -3.56 -11.10 -4.24
CA GLU A 53 -2.90 -12.05 -3.34
C GLU A 53 -1.88 -11.37 -2.42
N MET A 54 -1.08 -10.45 -2.96
CA MET A 54 0.06 -9.89 -2.21
C MET A 54 -0.31 -8.67 -1.37
N TYR A 55 -1.35 -7.92 -1.73
CA TYR A 55 -1.66 -6.65 -1.07
C TYR A 55 -3.11 -6.51 -0.60
N TRP A 56 -4.09 -6.74 -1.48
CA TRP A 56 -5.50 -6.47 -1.13
C TRP A 56 -6.05 -7.46 -0.11
N LYS A 57 -5.92 -8.78 -0.35
CA LYS A 57 -6.41 -9.81 0.58
C LYS A 57 -5.71 -9.71 1.95
N PRO A 58 -4.38 -9.54 2.04
CA PRO A 58 -3.72 -9.26 3.31
C PRO A 58 -4.29 -8.02 4.02
N ALA A 59 -4.49 -6.90 3.32
CA ALA A 59 -5.04 -5.69 3.90
C ALA A 59 -6.46 -5.89 4.46
N VAL A 60 -7.34 -6.57 3.69
CA VAL A 60 -8.70 -6.91 4.14
C VAL A 60 -8.67 -7.83 5.36
N SER A 61 -7.79 -8.84 5.36
CA SER A 61 -7.59 -9.75 6.49
C SER A 61 -7.16 -8.99 7.75
N LEU A 62 -6.17 -8.11 7.63
CA LEU A 62 -5.69 -7.27 8.73
C LEU A 62 -6.78 -6.35 9.27
N ALA A 63 -7.46 -5.59 8.39
CA ALA A 63 -8.55 -4.70 8.76
C ALA A 63 -9.68 -5.46 9.50
N THR A 64 -10.06 -6.63 8.99
CA THR A 64 -11.06 -7.50 9.63
C THR A 64 -10.57 -7.99 11.00
N SER A 65 -9.31 -8.41 11.10
CA SER A 65 -8.74 -8.97 12.33
C SER A 65 -8.70 -7.98 13.50
N ILE A 66 -8.60 -6.68 13.21
CA ILE A 66 -8.62 -5.61 14.21
C ILE A 66 -10.04 -5.11 14.50
N GLY A 67 -11.04 -5.53 13.72
CA GLY A 67 -12.43 -5.09 13.84
C GLY A 67 -12.69 -3.71 13.23
N ALA A 68 -11.92 -3.32 12.21
CA ALA A 68 -12.15 -2.07 11.50
C ALA A 68 -13.52 -2.08 10.79
N LYS A 69 -14.21 -0.94 10.83
CA LYS A 69 -15.51 -0.73 10.18
C LYS A 69 -15.45 0.38 9.14
N HIS A 70 -14.50 1.32 9.26
CA HIS A 70 -14.37 2.45 8.36
C HIS A 70 -13.58 2.09 7.10
N GLN A 71 -14.06 2.56 5.95
CA GLN A 71 -13.36 2.37 4.65
C GLN A 71 -12.01 3.08 4.63
N LEU A 72 -11.89 4.21 5.33
CA LEU A 72 -10.63 4.93 5.48
C LEU A 72 -9.57 4.11 6.20
N THR A 73 -9.96 3.32 7.21
CA THR A 73 -9.03 2.41 7.92
C THR A 73 -8.52 1.33 6.97
N LEU A 74 -9.42 0.68 6.22
CA LEU A 74 -9.05 -0.33 5.22
C LEU A 74 -8.13 0.26 4.15
N ALA A 75 -8.48 1.41 3.58
CA ALA A 75 -7.68 2.07 2.56
C ALA A 75 -6.26 2.43 3.06
N PHE A 76 -6.14 2.88 4.31
CA PHE A 76 -4.83 3.16 4.91
C PHE A 76 -4.02 1.88 5.17
N ILE A 77 -4.66 0.78 5.59
CA ILE A 77 -3.99 -0.52 5.74
C ILE A 77 -3.54 -1.05 4.38
N TYR A 78 -4.37 -0.90 3.34
CA TYR A 78 -3.99 -1.29 1.98
C TYR A 78 -2.77 -0.52 1.47
N ASP A 79 -2.73 0.80 1.64
CA ASP A 79 -1.55 1.61 1.29
C ASP A 79 -0.30 1.21 2.11
N MET A 80 -0.46 0.82 3.38
CA MET A 80 0.65 0.24 4.15
C MET A 80 1.12 -1.09 3.59
N CYS A 81 0.21 -2.00 3.21
CA CYS A 81 0.59 -3.27 2.62
C CYS A 81 1.33 -3.08 1.29
N VAL A 82 0.91 -2.13 0.45
CA VAL A 82 1.60 -1.79 -0.80
C VAL A 82 3.00 -1.23 -0.52
N ASN A 83 3.14 -0.36 0.48
CA ASN A 83 4.41 0.33 0.75
C ASN A 83 5.41 -0.50 1.58
N HIS A 84 4.92 -1.31 2.51
CA HIS A 84 5.72 -1.97 3.54
C HIS A 84 5.48 -3.49 3.65
N GLY A 85 4.66 -4.06 2.75
CA GLY A 85 4.19 -5.44 2.86
C GLY A 85 3.22 -5.66 4.03
N GLU A 86 2.71 -6.89 4.14
CA GLU A 86 1.79 -7.27 5.22
C GLU A 86 2.44 -7.14 6.60
N ASP A 87 3.70 -7.55 6.73
CA ASP A 87 4.39 -7.57 8.02
C ASP A 87 4.71 -6.17 8.53
N GLY A 88 5.17 -5.25 7.67
CA GLY A 88 5.32 -3.85 8.05
C GLY A 88 3.99 -3.21 8.49
N ALA A 89 2.89 -3.52 7.78
CA ALA A 89 1.56 -3.06 8.19
C ALA A 89 1.15 -3.59 9.59
N LYS A 90 1.44 -4.88 9.89
CA LYS A 90 1.21 -5.48 11.21
C LYS A 90 2.02 -4.78 12.30
N GLU A 91 3.26 -4.40 12.05
CA GLU A 91 4.12 -3.74 13.03
C GLU A 91 3.54 -2.40 13.51
N TYR A 92 3.05 -1.57 12.58
CA TYR A 92 2.42 -0.29 12.94
C TYR A 92 1.09 -0.48 13.70
N ILE A 93 0.29 -1.45 13.28
CA ILE A 93 -0.94 -1.85 13.98
C ILE A 93 -0.63 -2.32 15.41
N ASN A 94 0.39 -3.17 15.59
CA ASN A 94 0.80 -3.67 16.89
C ASN A 94 1.34 -2.57 17.80
N SER A 95 2.07 -1.61 17.23
CA SER A 95 2.56 -0.44 17.95
C SER A 95 1.41 0.43 18.46
N ALA A 96 0.40 0.69 17.62
CA ALA A 96 -0.81 1.40 18.03
C ALA A 96 -1.61 0.62 19.08
N LYS A 97 -1.77 -0.70 18.91
CA LYS A 97 -2.40 -1.59 19.89
C LYS A 97 -1.73 -1.49 21.25
N LYS A 98 -0.39 -1.57 21.29
CA LYS A 98 0.40 -1.48 22.52
C LYS A 98 0.21 -0.12 23.20
N LYS A 99 0.23 0.97 22.43
CA LYS A 99 0.03 2.34 22.93
C LYS A 99 -1.38 2.59 23.49
N LEU A 100 -2.39 2.03 22.84
CA LEU A 100 -3.80 2.27 23.19
C LEU A 100 -4.40 1.23 24.13
N GLY A 101 -3.71 0.11 24.36
CA GLY A 101 -4.16 -0.98 25.23
C GLY A 101 -5.18 -1.93 24.59
N GLY A 102 -5.36 -1.87 23.26
CA GLY A 102 -6.34 -2.72 22.56
C GLY A 102 -6.49 -2.38 21.08
N LEU A 103 -7.37 -3.12 20.41
CA LEU A 103 -7.78 -2.93 19.03
C LEU A 103 -9.22 -2.36 18.96
N PRO A 104 -9.70 -1.91 17.79
CA PRO A 104 -11.09 -1.50 17.62
C PRO A 104 -12.12 -2.54 18.07
N LYS A 105 -11.88 -3.83 17.79
CA LYS A 105 -12.74 -4.93 18.29
C LYS A 105 -12.77 -5.06 19.82
N ASP A 106 -11.77 -4.53 20.52
CA ASP A 106 -11.68 -4.54 21.99
C ASP A 106 -12.35 -3.29 22.61
N GLY A 107 -13.02 -2.46 21.79
CA GLY A 107 -13.72 -1.25 22.23
C GLY A 107 -12.89 0.04 22.13
N ILE A 108 -11.71 0.00 21.51
CA ILE A 108 -10.95 1.22 21.20
C ILE A 108 -11.66 1.98 20.08
N ASP A 109 -11.78 3.31 20.22
CA ASP A 109 -12.30 4.16 19.16
C ASP A 109 -11.45 4.03 17.89
N GLU A 110 -12.10 3.71 16.77
CA GLU A 110 -11.40 3.37 15.53
C GLU A 110 -10.67 4.57 14.93
N ASN A 111 -11.20 5.80 15.07
CA ASN A 111 -10.53 7.00 14.58
C ASN A 111 -9.27 7.29 15.40
N LYS A 112 -9.33 7.13 16.72
CA LYS A 112 -8.17 7.22 17.61
C LYS A 112 -7.14 6.12 17.30
N PHE A 113 -7.60 4.91 17.03
CA PHE A 113 -6.74 3.80 16.63
C PHE A 113 -6.01 4.12 15.32
N LEU A 114 -6.75 4.48 14.27
CA LEU A 114 -6.21 4.83 12.96
C LEU A 114 -5.23 6.00 13.05
N SER A 115 -5.56 7.06 13.79
CA SER A 115 -4.64 8.19 14.03
C SER A 115 -3.34 7.72 14.69
N SER A 116 -3.41 6.77 15.63
CA SER A 116 -2.21 6.22 16.27
C SER A 116 -1.37 5.38 15.31
N VAL A 117 -1.98 4.61 14.40
CA VAL A 117 -1.26 3.87 13.35
C VAL A 117 -0.56 4.86 12.40
N MET A 118 -1.26 5.92 12.00
CA MET A 118 -0.70 7.00 11.17
C MET A 118 0.53 7.66 11.83
N ASP A 119 0.52 7.85 13.15
CA ASP A 119 1.68 8.43 13.86
C ASP A 119 2.92 7.54 13.74
N TYR A 120 2.77 6.23 13.93
CA TYR A 120 3.90 5.29 13.83
C TYR A 120 4.46 5.21 12.41
N ARG A 121 3.58 5.08 11.41
CA ARG A 121 4.03 5.03 10.01
C ARG A 121 4.65 6.36 9.57
N TYR A 122 4.06 7.49 9.95
CA TYR A 122 4.60 8.81 9.61
C TYR A 122 5.99 9.01 10.21
N ALA A 123 6.21 8.59 11.46
CA ALA A 123 7.52 8.68 12.10
C ALA A 123 8.56 7.86 11.34
N PHE A 124 8.21 6.62 10.95
CA PHE A 124 9.10 5.78 10.14
C PHE A 124 9.42 6.42 8.79
N LEU A 125 8.39 6.78 8.00
CA LEU A 125 8.60 7.37 6.68
C LEU A 125 9.37 8.68 6.75
N LYS A 126 9.18 9.49 7.80
CA LYS A 126 9.93 10.75 7.92
C LYS A 126 11.46 10.55 7.98
N ASP A 127 11.91 9.40 8.45
CA ASP A 127 13.33 9.06 8.53
C ASP A 127 13.80 8.26 7.29
N ASP A 128 12.97 7.37 6.77
CA ASP A 128 13.29 6.43 5.67
C ASP A 128 13.02 7.01 4.26
N ASP A 129 11.87 7.65 4.07
CA ASP A 129 11.43 8.29 2.82
C ASP A 129 10.63 9.57 3.17
N PRO A 130 11.33 10.70 3.42
CA PRO A 130 10.69 11.92 3.91
C PRO A 130 9.57 12.44 3.01
N GLU A 131 9.71 12.29 1.68
CA GLU A 131 8.66 12.64 0.73
C GLU A 131 7.48 11.67 0.89
N GLY A 132 7.76 10.37 0.98
CA GLY A 132 6.81 9.30 1.27
C GLY A 132 5.85 9.63 2.40
N SER A 133 6.29 10.33 3.45
CA SER A 133 5.46 10.71 4.60
C SER A 133 4.22 11.57 4.25
N ASP A 134 4.21 12.25 3.10
CA ASP A 134 3.08 13.09 2.68
C ASP A 134 1.80 12.29 2.40
N ARG A 135 1.94 11.02 1.97
CA ARG A 135 0.78 10.12 1.80
C ARG A 135 0.01 9.94 3.10
N VAL A 136 0.69 9.88 4.25
CA VAL A 136 0.04 9.76 5.56
C VAL A 136 -0.74 11.03 5.90
N ASN A 137 -0.21 12.20 5.54
CA ASN A 137 -0.90 13.47 5.74
C ASN A 137 -2.16 13.60 4.87
N ALA A 138 -2.16 13.02 3.67
CA ALA A 138 -3.36 12.93 2.82
C ALA A 138 -4.50 12.18 3.53
N TYR A 139 -4.22 11.00 4.10
CA TYR A 139 -5.22 10.25 4.88
C TYR A 139 -5.63 10.95 6.19
N ARG A 140 -4.69 11.65 6.86
CA ARG A 140 -5.02 12.45 8.06
C ARG A 140 -6.03 13.55 7.76
N LYS A 141 -5.95 14.19 6.58
CA LYS A 141 -6.93 15.20 6.16
C LYS A 141 -8.33 14.59 6.03
N LEU A 142 -8.45 13.40 5.44
CA LEU A 142 -9.72 12.67 5.34
C LEU A 142 -10.30 12.30 6.72
N LEU A 143 -9.44 11.79 7.62
CA LEU A 143 -9.84 11.47 8.98
C LEU A 143 -10.32 12.71 9.73
N LYS A 144 -9.59 13.83 9.62
CA LYS A 144 -9.96 15.11 10.23
C LYS A 144 -11.25 15.70 9.66
N ALA A 145 -11.51 15.49 8.37
CA ALA A 145 -12.76 15.88 7.72
C ALA A 145 -13.95 14.98 8.12
N GLY A 146 -13.71 13.87 8.82
CA GLY A 146 -14.74 12.90 9.19
C GLY A 146 -15.19 12.02 8.03
N ASN A 147 -14.49 12.02 6.89
CA ASN A 147 -14.83 11.18 5.74
C ASN A 147 -14.28 9.76 5.91
N VAL A 148 -14.71 9.09 6.98
CA VAL A 148 -14.27 7.74 7.36
C VAL A 148 -14.79 6.64 6.42
N ASP A 149 -15.85 6.95 5.68
CA ASP A 149 -16.46 6.05 4.69
C ASP A 149 -15.94 6.27 3.26
N LEU A 150 -15.03 7.23 3.06
CA LEU A 150 -14.53 7.61 1.72
C LEU A 150 -15.64 7.96 0.74
N LYS A 151 -16.68 8.68 1.20
CA LYS A 151 -17.80 9.13 0.36
C LYS A 151 -17.32 10.24 -0.58
N PRO A 152 -17.47 10.08 -1.90
CA PRO A 152 -17.32 11.19 -2.84
C PRO A 152 -18.36 12.31 -2.59
N ASP A 153 -18.10 13.55 -2.96
CA ASP A 153 -16.86 14.06 -3.56
C ASP A 153 -15.83 14.44 -2.48
N PHE A 154 -14.56 14.08 -2.67
CA PHE A 154 -13.46 14.54 -1.82
C PHE A 154 -12.16 14.77 -2.59
N ASN A 155 -11.36 15.71 -2.09
CA ASN A 155 -10.02 15.95 -2.62
C ASN A 155 -8.98 15.12 -1.86
N PHE A 156 -8.05 14.52 -2.60
CA PHE A 156 -6.87 13.83 -2.08
C PHE A 156 -5.62 14.56 -2.54
N THR A 157 -4.91 15.20 -1.62
CA THR A 157 -3.67 15.94 -1.94
C THR A 157 -2.47 15.16 -1.44
N VAL A 158 -1.57 14.78 -2.35
CA VAL A 158 -0.33 14.05 -2.06
C VAL A 158 0.77 14.50 -3.02
N TYR A 159 2.00 14.64 -2.52
CA TYR A 159 3.18 15.12 -3.25
C TYR A 159 2.99 16.50 -3.91
N GLY A 160 2.15 17.34 -3.30
CA GLY A 160 1.81 18.67 -3.83
C GLY A 160 0.70 18.69 -4.88
N ASP A 161 0.36 17.53 -5.46
CA ASP A 161 -0.74 17.41 -6.42
C ASP A 161 -2.07 17.13 -5.71
N THR A 162 -3.16 17.66 -6.25
CA THR A 162 -4.52 17.43 -5.73
C THR A 162 -5.36 16.71 -6.76
N PHE A 163 -5.91 15.58 -6.34
CA PHE A 163 -6.83 14.75 -7.11
C PHE A 163 -8.24 14.92 -6.55
N ASN A 164 -9.22 15.04 -7.44
CA ASN A 164 -10.64 15.02 -7.07
C ASN A 164 -11.16 13.60 -7.25
N ILE A 165 -11.87 13.09 -6.24
CA ILE A 165 -12.48 11.76 -6.25
C ILE A 165 -14.00 11.97 -6.21
N ASP A 166 -14.62 11.96 -7.38
CA ASP A 166 -16.04 12.23 -7.62
C ASP A 166 -16.91 10.95 -7.59
N GLY A 167 -16.28 9.77 -7.60
CA GLY A 167 -16.96 8.47 -7.62
C GLY A 167 -17.14 7.88 -9.01
N ASP A 168 -16.77 8.59 -10.07
CA ASP A 168 -16.75 8.09 -11.44
C ASP A 168 -15.43 7.34 -11.69
N VAL A 169 -15.36 6.09 -11.23
CA VAL A 169 -14.24 5.18 -11.52
C VAL A 169 -14.42 4.52 -12.90
N TYR A 170 -14.21 5.28 -13.98
CA TYR A 170 -14.06 4.75 -15.34
C TYR A 170 -13.05 5.54 -16.19
#